data_AF-A0A433DIZ2-F1
#
_entry.id   AF-A0A433DIZ2-F1
#
_cell.length_a   1.000
_cell.length_b   1.000
_cell.length_c   1.000
_cell.angle_alpha   90.00
_cell.angle_beta   90.00
_cell.angle_gamma   90.00
#
_symmetry.space_group_name_H-M   'P 1'
#
loop_
_entity.id
_entity.type
_entity.pdbx_description
1 polymer ?
#
loop_
_entity_poly.entity_id
_entity_poly.type
_entity_poly.pdbx_seq_one_letter_code
_entity_poly.pdbx_strand_id
1 'polypeptide(L)'
;MALRSKGMSTGMPIEYLDTIPRFMVNLDAFCGYVEATITIPPDMRPIIPLKVDGSLTFPTGTFKGLYYSESLRVLASLGYGVQCGKGYLFASADLFSNPYLDTEDNLLPDAAKALSNIAIGAAITAIARAIMAPYKADPNNLFLYSDTDSLFLPKPLDPTVIGPGLGQWKDELSGDRITHGIFIRKKAWAIKTYLEHNFYGDTLGREKVVIGGFPVASVSFDSLLSVLEDRSAMSIRQGSMTRTLKI
;
A
#
# COMPACT_ATOMS: atom_id res chain seq x y z
N MET A 1 2.13 8.42 5.13
CA MET A 1 3.43 8.13 4.47
C MET A 1 3.64 8.85 3.13
N ALA A 2 2.66 8.92 2.22
CA ALA A 2 2.91 9.40 0.86
C ALA A 2 3.28 10.90 0.75
N LEU A 3 2.59 11.77 1.50
CA LEU A 3 2.51 13.22 1.29
C LEU A 3 3.85 13.99 1.30
N ARG A 4 4.92 13.46 1.90
CA ARG A 4 6.28 14.06 1.88
C ARG A 4 7.35 13.18 1.23
N SER A 5 6.96 12.12 0.54
CA SER A 5 7.94 11.31 -0.20
C SER A 5 8.56 12.10 -1.34
N LYS A 6 9.80 11.77 -1.73
CA LYS A 6 10.46 12.36 -2.91
C LYS A 6 9.59 12.28 -4.18
N GLY A 7 8.76 11.23 -4.28
CA GLY A 7 7.82 11.05 -5.41
C GLY A 7 6.57 11.93 -5.35
N MET A 8 6.25 12.57 -4.22
CA MET A 8 5.19 13.59 -4.14
C MET A 8 5.71 15.01 -4.34
N SER A 9 7.01 15.24 -4.14
CA SER A 9 7.70 16.50 -4.45
C SER A 9 8.11 16.64 -5.93
N THR A 10 7.86 15.64 -6.78
CA THR A 10 8.14 15.69 -8.24
C THR A 10 7.04 16.38 -9.06
N GLY A 11 6.02 16.94 -8.38
CA GLY A 11 4.89 17.64 -8.99
C GLY A 11 3.71 16.72 -9.29
N MET A 12 2.53 17.13 -8.84
CA MET A 12 1.25 16.43 -9.02
C MET A 12 0.58 16.80 -10.34
N PRO A 13 -0.09 15.87 -11.03
CA PRO A 13 -0.78 16.15 -12.29
C PRO A 13 -2.01 17.01 -12.03
N ILE A 14 -1.93 18.31 -12.35
CA ILE A 14 -3.00 19.28 -12.10
C ILE A 14 -3.93 19.46 -13.30
N GLU A 15 -3.38 19.49 -14.51
CA GLU A 15 -4.13 19.81 -15.74
C GLU A 15 -3.65 18.91 -16.88
N TYR A 16 -4.60 18.30 -17.59
CA TYR A 16 -4.28 17.51 -18.78
C TYR A 16 -3.85 18.44 -19.91
N LEU A 17 -2.70 18.17 -20.52
CA LEU A 17 -2.17 18.98 -21.62
C LEU A 17 -2.41 18.30 -22.95
N ASP A 18 -1.93 17.07 -23.11
CA ASP A 18 -2.00 16.36 -24.39
C ASP A 18 -1.77 14.85 -24.25
N THR A 19 -2.06 14.10 -25.31
CA THR A 19 -1.64 12.72 -25.49
C THR A 19 -0.42 12.69 -26.40
N ILE A 20 0.72 12.26 -25.87
CA ILE A 20 1.98 12.20 -26.61
C ILE A 20 2.30 10.76 -27.03
N PRO A 21 2.90 10.58 -28.22
CA PRO A 21 3.32 9.26 -28.69
C PRO A 21 4.49 8.72 -27.87
N ARG A 22 4.68 7.39 -27.90
CA ARG A 22 5.66 6.69 -27.04
C ARG A 22 7.08 7.25 -27.09
N PHE A 23 7.53 7.71 -28.26
CA PHE A 23 8.90 8.19 -28.46
C PHE A 23 9.17 9.54 -27.80
N MET A 24 8.11 10.23 -27.34
CA MET A 24 8.20 11.47 -26.57
C MET A 24 8.09 11.23 -25.05
N VAL A 25 7.81 10.00 -24.62
CA VAL A 25 7.70 9.67 -23.19
C VAL A 25 9.09 9.44 -22.62
N ASN A 26 9.62 10.44 -21.93
CA ASN A 26 10.81 10.32 -21.09
C ASN A 26 10.41 10.23 -19.62
N LEU A 27 10.49 9.03 -19.01
CA LEU A 27 10.07 8.83 -17.62
C LEU A 27 10.81 9.70 -16.60
N ASP A 28 11.99 10.23 -16.90
CA ASP A 28 12.72 11.10 -15.97
C ASP A 28 12.14 12.52 -15.89
N ALA A 29 11.47 12.97 -16.95
CA ALA A 29 10.90 14.31 -17.06
C ALA A 29 9.37 14.34 -17.22
N PHE A 30 8.75 13.18 -17.47
CA PHE A 30 7.33 13.08 -17.76
C PHE A 30 6.50 13.06 -16.47
N CYS A 31 5.51 13.96 -16.38
CA CYS A 31 4.46 13.93 -15.38
C CYS A 31 3.13 13.56 -16.04
N GLY A 32 2.46 12.54 -15.50
CA GLY A 32 1.19 12.06 -16.02
C GLY A 32 1.11 10.55 -16.06
N TYR A 33 0.24 10.05 -16.93
CA TYR A 33 -0.12 8.64 -17.03
C TYR A 33 0.40 8.02 -18.30
N VAL A 34 0.90 6.80 -18.25
CA VAL A 34 1.54 6.13 -19.38
C VAL A 34 0.92 4.76 -19.56
N GLU A 35 0.47 4.45 -20.78
CA GLU A 35 0.20 3.06 -21.14
C GLU A 35 1.53 2.32 -21.17
N ALA A 36 1.70 1.29 -20.36
CA ALA A 36 2.95 0.55 -20.31
C ALA A 36 2.70 -0.95 -20.35
N THR A 37 3.66 -1.67 -20.94
CA THR A 37 3.78 -3.11 -20.79
C THR A 37 4.77 -3.36 -19.65
N ILE A 38 4.34 -4.11 -18.65
CA ILE A 38 5.15 -4.51 -17.52
C ILE A 38 5.49 -6.00 -17.67
N THR A 39 6.75 -6.34 -17.43
CA THR A 39 7.25 -7.71 -17.36
C THR A 39 7.84 -7.95 -15.99
N ILE A 40 7.31 -8.92 -15.27
CA ILE A 40 7.82 -9.36 -13.97
C ILE A 40 8.78 -10.53 -14.20
N PRO A 41 10.06 -10.39 -13.82
CA PRO A 41 11.01 -11.49 -13.87
C PRO A 41 10.54 -12.71 -13.04
N PRO A 42 10.85 -13.95 -13.44
CA PRO A 42 10.32 -15.16 -12.78
C PRO A 42 10.65 -15.28 -11.28
N ASP A 43 11.77 -14.71 -10.86
CA ASP A 43 12.30 -14.70 -9.50
C ASP A 43 11.81 -13.50 -8.67
N MET A 44 11.08 -12.57 -9.29
CA MET A 44 10.56 -11.38 -8.63
C MET A 44 9.09 -11.51 -8.22
N ARG A 45 8.76 -10.89 -7.10
CA ARG A 45 7.39 -10.89 -6.58
C ARG A 45 6.47 -9.99 -7.42
N PRO A 46 5.21 -10.38 -7.69
CA PRO A 46 4.24 -9.48 -8.29
C PRO A 46 3.71 -8.48 -7.26
N ILE A 47 4.18 -7.23 -7.35
CA ILE A 47 3.84 -6.15 -6.40
C ILE A 47 2.84 -5.13 -6.96
N ILE A 48 2.51 -5.24 -8.25
CA ILE A 48 1.63 -4.31 -8.93
C ILE A 48 0.22 -4.91 -9.00
N PRO A 49 -0.78 -4.26 -8.39
CA PRO A 49 -2.15 -4.70 -8.54
C PRO A 49 -2.70 -4.31 -9.91
N LEU A 50 -3.45 -5.22 -10.52
CA LEU A 50 -4.29 -5.00 -11.69
C LEU A 50 -5.73 -5.35 -11.33
N LYS A 51 -6.71 -4.60 -11.83
CA LYS A 51 -8.12 -4.96 -11.69
C LYS A 51 -8.57 -5.68 -12.96
N VAL A 52 -8.89 -6.96 -12.84
CA VAL A 52 -9.37 -7.81 -13.93
C VAL A 52 -10.75 -8.31 -13.53
N ASP A 53 -11.75 -8.07 -14.37
CA ASP A 53 -13.14 -8.50 -14.15
C ASP A 53 -13.71 -8.14 -12.77
N GLY A 54 -13.44 -6.90 -12.32
CA GLY A 54 -13.91 -6.41 -11.03
C GLY A 54 -13.05 -6.84 -9.82
N SER A 55 -12.16 -7.83 -10.00
CA SER A 55 -11.31 -8.39 -8.95
C SER A 55 -9.89 -7.86 -8.99
N LEU A 56 -9.29 -7.67 -7.82
CA LEU A 56 -7.90 -7.26 -7.69
C LEU A 56 -6.98 -8.47 -7.83
N THR A 57 -6.07 -8.45 -8.80
CA THR A 57 -5.07 -9.49 -9.03
C THR A 57 -3.67 -8.91 -8.98
N PHE A 58 -2.68 -9.76 -8.68
CA PHE A 58 -1.25 -9.44 -8.77
C PHE A 58 -0.66 -10.35 -9.85
N PRO A 59 -0.81 -10.00 -11.14
CA PRO A 59 -0.42 -10.87 -12.24
C PRO A 59 1.09 -11.11 -12.23
N THR A 60 1.52 -12.25 -12.76
CA THR A 60 2.92 -12.59 -13.08
C THR A 60 3.14 -12.51 -14.60
N GLY A 61 4.39 -12.59 -15.04
CA GLY A 61 4.72 -12.54 -16.47
C GLY A 61 4.56 -11.14 -17.07
N THR A 62 3.98 -11.04 -18.26
CA THR A 62 3.88 -9.79 -19.03
C THR A 62 2.43 -9.35 -19.20
N PHE A 63 2.13 -8.10 -18.88
CA PHE A 63 0.78 -7.53 -18.99
C PHE A 63 0.84 -6.03 -19.30
N LYS A 64 -0.29 -5.48 -19.78
CA LYS A 64 -0.43 -4.06 -20.12
C LYS A 64 -1.36 -3.35 -19.16
N GLY A 65 -1.12 -2.07 -18.94
CA GLY A 65 -1.99 -1.22 -18.13
C GLY A 65 -1.68 0.27 -18.29
N LEU A 66 -2.45 1.10 -17.59
CA LEU A 66 -2.24 2.54 -17.48
C LEU A 66 -1.68 2.85 -16.09
N TYR A 67 -0.53 3.50 -16.04
CA TYR A 67 0.20 3.73 -14.79
C TYR A 67 0.59 5.19 -14.65
N TYR A 68 0.64 5.67 -13.41
CA TYR A 68 1.30 6.93 -13.13
C TYR A 68 2.81 6.76 -13.34
N SER A 69 3.43 7.74 -13.98
CA SER A 69 4.85 7.73 -14.36
C SER A 69 5.82 7.46 -13.21
N GLU A 70 5.56 8.00 -12.00
CA GLU A 70 6.40 7.73 -10.82
C GLU A 70 6.42 6.23 -10.45
N SER A 71 5.27 5.55 -10.55
CA SER A 71 5.22 4.11 -10.30
C SER A 71 6.06 3.33 -11.31
N LEU A 72 6.06 3.74 -12.58
CA LEU A 72 6.88 3.12 -13.61
C LEU A 72 8.38 3.32 -13.36
N ARG A 73 8.77 4.52 -12.90
CA ARG A 73 10.16 4.81 -12.54
C ARG A 73 10.64 3.92 -11.40
N VAL A 74 9.84 3.79 -10.35
CA VAL A 74 10.17 2.91 -9.21
C VAL A 74 10.25 1.45 -9.66
N LEU A 75 9.31 0.96 -10.47
CA LEU A 75 9.35 -0.41 -10.97
C LEU A 75 10.59 -0.69 -11.80
N ALA A 76 10.95 0.22 -12.72
CA ALA A 76 12.18 0.10 -13.50
C ALA A 76 13.42 0.07 -12.59
N SER A 77 13.47 0.91 -11.55
CA SER A 77 14.58 0.94 -10.59
C SER A 77 14.74 -0.34 -9.77
N LEU A 78 13.65 -1.10 -9.60
CA LEU A 78 13.64 -2.37 -8.88
C LEU A 78 13.96 -3.57 -9.79
N GLY A 79 14.18 -3.36 -11.09
CA GLY A 79 14.51 -4.43 -12.05
C GLY A 79 13.30 -5.03 -12.77
N TYR A 80 12.10 -4.49 -12.59
CA TYR A 80 10.95 -4.90 -13.41
C TYR A 80 11.12 -4.38 -14.84
N GLY A 81 10.73 -5.19 -15.83
CA GLY A 81 10.72 -4.76 -17.22
C GLY A 81 9.60 -3.74 -17.45
N VAL A 82 9.95 -2.52 -17.89
CA VAL A 82 9.00 -1.45 -18.18
C VAL A 82 9.17 -0.99 -19.62
N GLN A 83 8.12 -1.14 -20.42
CA GLN A 83 8.08 -0.65 -21.80
C GLN A 83 6.96 0.39 -21.95
N CYS A 84 7.34 1.64 -22.18
CA CYS A 84 6.39 2.74 -22.34
C CYS A 84 5.72 2.71 -23.72
N GLY A 85 4.41 2.93 -23.71
CA GLY A 85 3.54 3.24 -24.84
C GLY A 85 3.21 4.73 -24.85
N LYS A 86 1.98 5.08 -25.24
CA LYS A 86 1.54 6.49 -25.28
C LYS A 86 1.42 7.07 -23.86
N GLY A 87 1.68 8.37 -23.75
CA GLY A 87 1.57 9.12 -22.51
C GLY A 87 0.42 10.12 -22.56
N TYR A 88 -0.26 10.30 -21.43
CA TYR A 88 -1.19 11.39 -21.15
C TYR A 88 -0.44 12.40 -20.29
N LEU A 89 0.02 13.47 -20.92
CA LEU A 89 0.87 14.49 -20.33
C LEU A 89 0.02 15.44 -19.49
N PHE A 90 0.52 15.78 -18.30
CA PHE A 90 -0.10 16.75 -17.41
C PHE A 90 0.88 17.88 -17.09
N ALA A 91 0.35 19.09 -16.92
CA ALA A 91 1.03 20.12 -16.16
C ALA A 91 1.16 19.64 -14.71
N SER A 92 2.31 19.92 -14.10
CA SER A 92 2.58 19.52 -12.73
C SER A 92 2.68 20.73 -11.80
N ALA A 93 2.23 20.55 -10.56
CA ALA A 93 2.43 21.52 -9.50
C ALA A 93 2.81 20.83 -8.20
N ASP A 94 3.63 21.49 -7.40
CA ASP A 94 3.90 21.03 -6.05
C ASP A 94 2.75 21.46 -5.12
N LEU A 95 1.97 20.47 -4.67
CA LEU A 95 0.81 20.70 -3.81
C LEU A 95 1.12 20.47 -2.33
N PHE A 96 2.31 19.95 -2.01
CA PHE A 96 2.59 19.35 -0.70
C PHE A 96 3.87 19.84 -0.03
N SER A 97 4.67 20.69 -0.67
CA SER A 97 5.82 21.33 -0.04
C SER A 97 5.49 22.56 0.83
N ASN A 98 4.27 23.07 0.77
CA ASN A 98 3.80 24.21 1.56
C ASN A 98 3.28 23.73 2.95
N PRO A 99 3.31 24.53 4.05
CA PRO A 99 3.03 24.07 5.42
C PRO A 99 1.54 23.80 5.69
N TYR A 100 0.70 23.69 4.65
CA TYR A 100 -0.69 23.23 4.78
C TYR A 100 -0.79 21.81 5.37
N LEU A 101 0.29 21.03 5.35
CA LEU A 101 0.37 19.73 5.99
C LEU A 101 0.69 19.77 7.49
N ASP A 102 1.08 20.93 8.04
CA ASP A 102 1.67 21.04 9.39
C ASP A 102 0.74 21.69 10.43
N THR A 103 -0.49 22.05 10.06
CA THR A 103 -1.45 22.66 10.99
C THR A 103 -2.81 21.97 10.90
N GLU A 104 -3.28 21.37 12.00
CA GLU A 104 -4.66 20.87 12.14
C GLU A 104 -5.71 21.99 11.89
N ASP A 105 -5.29 23.25 11.96
CA ASP A 105 -6.13 24.45 11.83
C ASP A 105 -6.36 24.96 10.39
N ASN A 106 -5.79 24.33 9.35
CA ASN A 106 -5.97 24.77 7.95
C ASN A 106 -7.08 24.01 7.21
N LEU A 107 -8.11 23.56 7.93
CA LEU A 107 -9.39 23.23 7.30
C LEU A 107 -9.93 24.53 6.69
N LEU A 108 -9.67 24.75 5.40
CA LEU A 108 -10.14 25.92 4.67
C LEU A 108 -11.64 26.11 4.98
N PRO A 109 -12.06 27.26 5.54
CA PRO A 109 -13.48 27.51 5.81
C PRO A 109 -14.36 27.42 4.55
N ASP A 110 -13.74 27.43 3.36
CA ASP A 110 -14.37 27.28 2.04
C ASP A 110 -14.08 25.93 1.34
N ALA A 111 -13.69 24.87 2.07
CA ALA A 111 -13.51 23.52 1.50
C ALA A 111 -14.74 22.99 0.72
N ALA A 112 -15.91 23.62 0.94
CA ALA A 112 -17.16 23.39 0.23
C ALA A 112 -17.08 23.64 -1.30
N LYS A 113 -16.01 24.25 -1.83
CA LYS A 113 -15.82 24.51 -3.27
C LYS A 113 -14.59 23.84 -3.89
N ALA A 114 -13.99 22.86 -3.21
CA ALA A 114 -12.87 22.11 -3.77
C ALA A 114 -13.36 21.20 -4.92
N LEU A 115 -12.95 21.52 -6.15
CA LEU A 115 -13.14 20.63 -7.29
C LEU A 115 -12.30 19.37 -7.08
N SER A 116 -12.93 18.20 -7.14
CA SER A 116 -12.23 16.92 -7.03
C SER A 116 -11.44 16.66 -8.32
N ASN A 117 -10.13 16.48 -8.19
CA ASN A 117 -9.27 16.11 -9.31
C ASN A 117 -8.90 14.63 -9.23
N ILE A 118 -9.51 13.82 -10.10
CA ILE A 118 -9.30 12.37 -10.15
C ILE A 118 -7.84 12.03 -10.49
N ALA A 119 -7.18 12.84 -11.32
CA ALA A 119 -5.78 12.62 -11.69
C ALA A 119 -4.85 12.81 -10.49
N ILE A 120 -5.13 13.76 -9.59
CA ILE A 120 -4.37 13.93 -8.35
C ILE A 120 -4.60 12.72 -7.43
N GLY A 121 -5.84 12.33 -7.19
CA GLY A 121 -6.15 11.19 -6.30
C GLY A 121 -5.54 9.85 -6.77
N ALA A 122 -5.58 9.60 -8.08
CA ALA A 122 -4.95 8.43 -8.68
C ALA A 122 -3.41 8.48 -8.59
N ALA A 123 -2.79 9.65 -8.74
CA ALA A 123 -1.35 9.85 -8.57
C ALA A 123 -0.93 9.60 -7.12
N ILE A 124 -1.64 10.16 -6.13
CA ILE A 124 -1.38 9.92 -4.70
C ILE A 124 -1.40 8.42 -4.39
N THR A 125 -2.43 7.71 -4.86
CA THR A 125 -2.56 6.26 -4.65
C THR A 125 -1.44 5.47 -5.33
N ALA A 126 -1.00 5.91 -6.51
CA ALA A 126 0.11 5.30 -7.24
C ALA A 126 1.46 5.51 -6.54
N ILE A 127 1.70 6.73 -6.04
CA ILE A 127 2.92 7.09 -5.30
C ILE A 127 2.95 6.37 -3.94
N ALA A 128 1.84 6.32 -3.22
CA ALA A 128 1.74 5.55 -1.97
C ALA A 128 2.16 4.08 -2.18
N ARG A 129 1.67 3.43 -3.25
CA ARG A 129 2.11 2.07 -3.62
C ARG A 129 3.58 1.99 -4.02
N ALA A 130 4.07 3.00 -4.75
CA ALA A 130 5.47 3.06 -5.18
C ALA A 130 6.43 3.16 -3.98
N ILE A 131 6.07 3.88 -2.92
CA ILE A 131 6.85 3.93 -1.67
C ILE A 131 6.94 2.55 -1.02
N MET A 132 5.88 1.76 -1.08
CA MET A 132 5.86 0.40 -0.52
C MET A 132 6.65 -0.59 -1.37
N ALA A 133 6.83 -0.31 -2.66
CA ALA A 133 7.36 -1.27 -3.64
C ALA A 133 8.76 -1.80 -3.29
N PRO A 134 9.75 -0.96 -2.92
CA PRO A 134 11.08 -1.46 -2.55
C PRO A 134 11.05 -2.49 -1.42
N TYR A 135 10.23 -2.26 -0.40
CA TYR A 135 10.12 -3.17 0.74
C TYR A 135 9.39 -4.48 0.41
N LYS A 136 8.47 -4.45 -0.56
CA LYS A 136 7.75 -5.64 -1.04
C LYS A 136 8.58 -6.49 -1.99
N ALA A 137 9.52 -5.85 -2.70
CA ALA A 137 10.37 -6.48 -3.69
C ALA A 137 11.76 -6.86 -3.15
N ASP A 138 12.10 -6.50 -1.90
CA ASP A 138 13.40 -6.78 -1.30
C ASP A 138 13.66 -8.30 -1.21
N PRO A 139 14.63 -8.86 -1.95
CA PRO A 139 14.95 -10.27 -1.89
C PRO A 139 15.60 -10.67 -0.55
N ASN A 140 16.15 -9.71 0.21
CA ASN A 140 16.85 -9.97 1.47
C ASN A 140 15.92 -9.94 2.69
N ASN A 141 14.69 -9.43 2.54
CA ASN A 141 13.71 -9.36 3.61
C ASN A 141 12.34 -9.80 3.10
N LEU A 142 12.00 -11.07 3.37
CA LEU A 142 10.80 -11.70 2.83
C LEU A 142 9.54 -10.92 3.24
N PHE A 143 8.88 -10.29 2.28
CA PHE A 143 7.59 -9.64 2.49
C PHE A 143 6.53 -10.67 2.92
N LEU A 144 5.88 -10.47 4.08
CA LEU A 144 4.83 -11.37 4.58
C LEU A 144 3.43 -10.79 4.31
N TYR A 145 3.19 -9.54 4.70
CA TYR A 145 1.89 -8.90 4.58
C TYR A 145 1.99 -7.38 4.56
N SER A 146 1.03 -6.73 3.88
CA SER A 146 0.82 -5.27 3.95
C SER A 146 -0.66 -4.94 3.87
N ASP A 147 -1.09 -3.90 4.57
CA ASP A 147 -2.33 -3.19 4.27
C ASP A 147 -2.05 -1.69 4.20
N THR A 148 -2.34 -1.09 3.04
CA THR A 148 -2.14 0.35 2.73
C THR A 148 -0.72 0.86 2.97
N ASP A 149 -0.39 1.19 4.22
CA ASP A 149 0.83 1.84 4.71
C ASP A 149 1.47 1.09 5.89
N SER A 150 1.16 -0.20 6.05
CA SER A 150 1.78 -1.12 7.01
C SER A 150 2.53 -2.26 6.32
N LEU A 151 3.56 -2.79 6.99
CA LEU A 151 4.36 -3.94 6.53
C LEU A 151 4.62 -4.90 7.68
N PHE A 152 4.58 -6.20 7.38
CA PHE A 152 5.05 -7.26 8.25
C PHE A 152 6.25 -7.94 7.60
N LEU A 153 7.39 -7.89 8.28
CA LEU A 153 8.68 -8.33 7.78
C LEU A 153 9.41 -9.17 8.85
N PRO A 154 10.12 -10.24 8.48
CA PRO A 154 10.93 -11.03 9.41
C PRO A 154 12.13 -10.27 9.96
N LYS A 155 12.72 -9.38 9.15
CA LYS A 155 13.86 -8.54 9.56
C LYS A 155 13.39 -7.10 9.76
N PRO A 156 13.96 -6.38 10.73
CA PRO A 156 13.67 -4.96 10.91
C PRO A 156 14.06 -4.17 9.66
N LEU A 157 13.39 -3.04 9.46
CA LEU A 157 13.79 -2.05 8.45
C LEU A 157 15.09 -1.35 8.87
N ASP A 158 15.74 -0.71 7.90
CA ASP A 158 16.86 0.17 8.16
C ASP A 158 16.43 1.27 9.17
N PRO A 159 17.14 1.43 10.31
CA PRO A 159 16.79 2.44 11.31
C PRO A 159 16.70 3.87 10.74
N THR A 160 17.39 4.18 9.64
CA THR A 160 17.37 5.50 9.00
C THR A 160 16.02 5.86 8.38
N VAL A 161 15.16 4.87 8.08
CA VAL A 161 13.82 5.10 7.54
C VAL A 161 12.73 5.04 8.61
N ILE A 162 13.08 4.71 9.85
CA ILE A 162 12.16 4.63 11.00
C ILE A 162 12.21 5.93 11.80
N GLY A 163 11.06 6.49 12.14
CA GLY A 163 11.00 7.68 12.99
C GLY A 163 9.60 8.30 13.09
N PRO A 164 9.45 9.34 13.91
CA PRO A 164 8.16 10.01 14.13
C PRO A 164 7.81 11.01 13.01
N GLY A 165 8.72 11.30 12.08
CA GLY A 165 8.52 12.27 11.03
C GLY A 165 7.55 11.82 9.94
N LEU A 166 6.84 12.78 9.34
CA LEU A 166 5.93 12.51 8.24
C LEU A 166 6.67 11.86 7.05
N GLY A 167 6.20 10.68 6.63
CA GLY A 167 6.81 9.91 5.55
C GLY A 167 7.82 8.86 6.01
N GLN A 168 8.20 8.85 7.29
CA GLN A 168 8.97 7.77 7.90
C GLN A 168 8.06 6.59 8.27
N TRP A 169 8.69 5.42 8.46
CA TRP A 169 8.04 4.27 9.06
C TRP A 169 7.94 4.43 10.56
N LYS A 170 6.80 4.03 11.12
CA LYS A 170 6.63 3.93 12.56
C LYS A 170 6.83 2.48 12.99
N ASP A 171 7.67 2.26 13.99
CA ASP A 171 7.69 0.99 14.70
C ASP A 171 6.48 0.90 15.65
N GLU A 172 5.46 0.14 15.24
CA GLU A 172 4.24 -0.01 16.04
C GLU A 172 4.43 -0.87 17.29
N LEU A 173 5.51 -1.65 17.36
CA LEU A 173 5.79 -2.54 18.48
C LEU A 173 6.83 -1.97 19.45
N SER A 174 7.27 -0.72 19.25
CA SER A 174 8.19 -0.01 20.15
C SER A 174 9.43 -0.85 20.52
N GLY A 175 10.02 -1.54 19.53
CA GLY A 175 11.20 -2.39 19.69
C GLY A 175 10.92 -3.86 20.05
N ASP A 176 9.66 -4.22 20.33
CA ASP A 176 9.28 -5.62 20.56
C ASP A 176 9.22 -6.43 19.25
N ARG A 177 9.10 -7.75 19.37
CA ARG A 177 9.12 -8.70 18.26
C ARG A 177 7.84 -9.52 18.20
N ILE A 178 7.40 -9.74 16.97
CA ILE A 178 6.37 -10.74 16.66
C ILE A 178 6.99 -12.13 16.85
N THR A 179 6.37 -12.94 17.70
CA THR A 179 6.78 -14.33 17.93
C THR A 179 6.10 -15.29 16.96
N HIS A 180 4.84 -15.03 16.64
CA HIS A 180 4.04 -15.84 15.73
C HIS A 180 3.19 -14.93 14.86
N GLY A 181 3.09 -15.26 13.57
CA GLY A 181 2.26 -14.54 12.60
C GLY A 181 1.49 -15.51 11.71
N ILE A 182 0.22 -15.24 11.52
CA ILE A 182 -0.70 -15.96 10.64
C ILE A 182 -1.22 -14.96 9.61
N PHE A 183 -0.98 -15.18 8.32
CA PHE A 183 -1.42 -14.28 7.25
C PHE A 183 -2.20 -15.08 6.18
N ILE A 184 -3.52 -15.07 6.28
CA ILE A 184 -4.40 -15.93 5.44
C ILE A 184 -4.73 -15.22 4.12
N ARG A 185 -5.20 -13.97 4.21
CA ARG A 185 -5.57 -13.14 3.06
C ARG A 185 -5.68 -11.68 3.48
N LYS A 186 -6.02 -10.80 2.51
CA LYS A 186 -6.29 -9.38 2.78
C LYS A 186 -7.29 -9.24 3.93
N LYS A 187 -6.90 -8.47 4.95
CA LYS A 187 -7.66 -8.22 6.18
C LYS A 187 -8.05 -9.49 6.95
N ALA A 188 -7.27 -10.57 6.84
CA ALA A 188 -7.45 -11.78 7.64
C ALA A 188 -6.08 -12.29 8.10
N TRP A 189 -5.64 -11.83 9.27
CA TRP A 189 -4.34 -12.13 9.83
C TRP A 189 -4.36 -12.05 11.35
N ALA A 190 -3.37 -12.67 12.00
CA ALA A 190 -3.16 -12.61 13.43
C ALA A 190 -1.68 -12.60 13.80
N ILE A 191 -1.33 -11.96 14.91
CA ILE A 191 0.04 -11.93 15.43
C ILE A 191 0.06 -12.13 16.95
N LYS A 192 1.17 -12.65 17.48
CA LYS A 192 1.54 -12.66 18.91
C LYS A 192 2.88 -11.97 19.11
N THR A 193 3.03 -11.32 20.26
CA THR A 193 4.22 -10.56 20.69
C THR A 193 4.66 -11.02 22.09
N TYR A 194 5.84 -10.61 22.55
CA TYR A 194 6.31 -10.95 23.91
C TYR A 194 5.68 -10.02 24.96
N LEU A 195 5.65 -8.73 24.66
CA LEU A 195 5.10 -7.69 25.54
C LEU A 195 3.64 -7.42 25.19
N GLU A 196 2.95 -6.73 26.09
CA GLU A 196 1.62 -6.23 25.80
C GLU A 196 1.70 -4.90 25.06
N HIS A 197 0.89 -4.76 24.01
CA HIS A 197 0.82 -3.57 23.19
C HIS A 197 -0.62 -3.05 23.09
N ASN A 198 -0.76 -1.74 22.98
CA ASN A 198 -2.03 -1.13 22.59
C ASN A 198 -2.10 -1.11 21.07
N PHE A 199 -2.80 -2.08 20.53
CA PHE A 199 -2.96 -2.25 19.10
C PHE A 199 -4.05 -1.30 18.54
N TYR A 200 -3.78 -0.01 18.36
CA TYR A 200 -4.74 0.99 17.82
C TYR A 200 -6.15 0.94 18.43
N GLY A 201 -6.29 1.41 19.68
CA GLY A 201 -7.61 1.52 20.31
C GLY A 201 -8.20 0.19 20.77
N ASP A 202 -7.47 -0.91 20.56
CA ASP A 202 -7.73 -2.20 21.17
C ASP A 202 -7.32 -2.18 22.65
N THR A 203 -7.89 -3.11 23.43
CA THR A 203 -7.42 -3.36 24.79
C THR A 203 -5.96 -3.82 24.76
N LEU A 204 -5.17 -3.39 25.76
CA LEU A 204 -3.80 -3.85 25.96
C LEU A 204 -3.75 -5.39 25.93
N GLY A 205 -2.87 -5.96 25.11
CA GLY A 205 -2.78 -7.41 24.94
C GLY A 205 -1.53 -7.84 24.19
N ARG A 206 -1.23 -9.15 24.22
CA ARG A 206 -0.05 -9.74 23.54
C ARG A 206 -0.36 -10.27 22.15
N GLU A 207 -1.62 -10.26 21.75
CA GLU A 207 -2.05 -10.74 20.45
C GLU A 207 -2.97 -9.74 19.77
N LYS A 208 -2.93 -9.73 18.43
CA LYS A 208 -3.88 -9.00 17.61
C LYS A 208 -4.43 -9.94 16.55
N VAL A 209 -5.74 -9.98 16.42
CA VAL A 209 -6.45 -10.75 15.40
C VAL A 209 -7.32 -9.81 14.58
N VAL A 210 -7.09 -9.77 13.27
CA VAL A 210 -7.83 -8.91 12.34
C VAL A 210 -8.47 -9.78 11.29
N ILE A 211 -9.81 -9.87 11.32
CA ILE A 211 -10.60 -10.57 10.31
C ILE A 211 -11.68 -9.63 9.79
N GLY A 212 -11.60 -9.28 8.51
CA GLY A 212 -12.48 -8.33 7.85
C GLY A 212 -13.94 -8.74 8.00
N GLY A 213 -14.70 -7.86 8.65
CA GLY A 213 -16.11 -8.09 8.93
C GLY A 213 -16.39 -8.71 10.30
N PHE A 214 -15.42 -9.27 11.00
CA PHE A 214 -15.62 -9.75 12.36
C PHE A 214 -15.46 -8.59 13.36
N PRO A 215 -16.19 -8.58 14.48
CA PRO A 215 -15.91 -7.64 15.56
C PRO A 215 -14.47 -7.79 16.06
N VAL A 216 -13.88 -6.67 16.48
CA VAL A 216 -12.57 -6.66 17.15
C VAL A 216 -12.62 -7.59 18.37
N ALA A 217 -11.54 -8.33 18.60
CA ALA A 217 -11.38 -9.27 19.72
C ALA A 217 -12.43 -10.41 19.78
N SER A 218 -13.22 -10.64 18.72
CA SER A 218 -14.20 -11.75 18.68
C SER A 218 -13.58 -13.12 18.37
N VAL A 219 -12.33 -13.15 17.93
CA VAL A 219 -11.58 -14.36 17.57
C VAL A 219 -10.21 -14.26 18.24
N SER A 220 -9.84 -15.31 18.99
CA SER A 220 -8.49 -15.41 19.56
C SER A 220 -7.51 -15.98 18.54
N PHE A 221 -6.21 -15.75 18.75
CA PHE A 221 -5.18 -16.32 17.88
C PHE A 221 -5.27 -17.85 17.83
N ASP A 222 -5.45 -18.50 18.97
CA ASP A 222 -5.48 -19.97 19.06
C ASP A 222 -6.73 -20.54 18.38
N SER A 223 -7.87 -19.86 18.48
CA SER A 223 -9.07 -20.22 17.71
C SER A 223 -8.86 -20.09 16.21
N LEU A 224 -8.11 -19.08 15.75
CA LEU A 224 -7.80 -18.95 14.33
C LEU A 224 -6.83 -20.04 13.87
N LEU A 225 -5.84 -20.37 14.69
CA LEU A 225 -4.86 -21.40 14.41
C LEU A 225 -5.52 -22.78 14.30
N SER A 226 -6.43 -23.15 15.21
CA SER A 226 -7.12 -24.43 15.16
C SER A 226 -7.96 -24.58 13.89
N VAL A 227 -8.61 -23.50 13.44
CA VAL A 227 -9.42 -23.52 12.21
C VAL A 227 -8.54 -23.75 10.98
N LEU A 228 -7.33 -23.21 10.98
CA LEU A 228 -6.33 -23.42 9.92
C LEU A 228 -5.82 -24.86 9.89
N GLU A 229 -5.49 -25.42 11.05
CA GLU A 229 -4.98 -26.79 11.19
C GLU A 229 -6.04 -27.82 10.78
N ASP A 230 -7.27 -27.64 11.24
CA ASP A 230 -8.39 -28.53 10.93
C ASP A 230 -8.98 -28.33 9.53
N ARG A 231 -8.55 -27.28 8.80
CA ARG A 231 -9.18 -26.79 7.56
C ARG A 231 -10.70 -26.64 7.70
N SER A 232 -11.15 -26.21 8.88
CA SER A 232 -12.56 -26.10 9.23
C SER A 232 -13.09 -24.70 8.92
N ALA A 233 -14.41 -24.53 9.05
CA ALA A 233 -15.04 -23.22 8.93
C ALA A 233 -15.36 -22.66 10.32
N MET A 234 -15.01 -21.41 10.56
CA MET A 234 -15.39 -20.70 11.79
C MET A 234 -16.56 -19.78 11.52
N SER A 235 -17.59 -19.80 12.38
CA SER A 235 -18.73 -18.89 12.26
C SER A 235 -19.00 -18.13 13.55
N ILE A 236 -19.21 -16.82 13.44
CA ILE A 236 -19.59 -15.95 14.57
C ILE A 236 -20.90 -15.25 14.25
N ARG A 237 -21.81 -15.23 15.23
CA ARG A 237 -23.05 -14.44 15.16
C ARG A 237 -22.78 -13.01 15.59
N GLN A 238 -23.20 -12.05 14.77
CA GLN A 238 -23.16 -10.62 15.04
C GLN A 238 -24.57 -10.06 14.84
N GLY A 239 -25.32 -9.89 15.93
CA GLY A 239 -26.74 -9.57 15.87
C GLY A 239 -27.54 -10.67 15.15
N SER A 240 -28.28 -10.31 14.10
CA SER A 240 -29.03 -11.25 13.26
C SER A 240 -28.21 -11.92 12.15
N MET A 241 -26.97 -11.47 11.90
CA MET A 241 -26.12 -11.99 10.83
C MET A 241 -25.14 -13.05 11.35
N THR A 242 -24.93 -14.12 10.57
CA THR A 242 -23.84 -15.08 10.80
C THR A 242 -22.73 -14.81 9.80
N ARG A 243 -21.50 -14.61 10.29
CA ARG A 243 -20.31 -14.46 9.46
C ARG A 243 -19.49 -15.71 9.54
N THR A 244 -19.09 -16.25 8.38
CA THR A 244 -18.32 -17.48 8.29
C THR A 244 -16.97 -17.20 7.63
N LEU A 245 -15.89 -17.52 8.33
CA LEU A 245 -14.57 -17.67 7.77
C LEU A 245 -14.44 -19.09 7.22
N LYS A 246 -14.37 -19.22 5.90
CA LYS A 246 -13.92 -20.44 5.23
C LYS A 246 -12.45 -20.28 4.84
N ILE A 247 -11.70 -21.35 5.06
CA ILE A 247 -10.27 -21.47 4.78
C ILE A 247 -10.09 -22.32 3.53
#